data_AF-A0A4P6JZC6-F1
#
_entry.id   AF-A0A4P6JZC6-F1
#
_cell.length_a   1.000
_cell.length_b   1.000
_cell.length_c   1.000
_cell.angle_alpha   90.00
_cell.angle_beta   90.00
_cell.angle_gamma   90.00
#
_symmetry.space_group_name_H-M   'P 1'
#
loop_
_entity.id
_entity.type
_entity.pdbx_description
1 polymer ?
#
loop_
_entity_poly.entity_id
_entity_poly.type
_entity_poly.pdbx_seq_one_letter_code
_entity_poly.pdbx_strand_id
1 'polypeptide(L)'
;MKTQLLTEGTLSYFVVSELDALQADGVQNLGFTPYRDGFARAYPTTTPHLETFYCNFARSAQAMILQRAGACHVPWEQTLEDLVQRLTSYNLRWWLIGSAALAVRGIAISPGDLDLATDEAGALQFGEILFDALVGPLEDAQGWISKWFGRAFLHSRVEWAGGIREDADEQGVTEYGPAAASRLETILWRGYQILVPPLDIQLAVNERRGLQERTSQIELAFSRGRSYGA
;
A
#
# COMPACT_ATOMS: atom_id res chain seq x y z
N MET A 1 -12.38 -18.85 10.21
CA MET A 1 -11.15 -18.05 10.29
C MET A 1 -10.89 -17.66 11.73
N LYS A 2 -9.69 -17.95 12.20
CA LYS A 2 -9.22 -17.64 13.54
C LYS A 2 -7.90 -16.90 13.47
N THR A 3 -7.70 -15.88 14.31
CA THR A 3 -6.43 -15.16 14.46
C THR A 3 -5.82 -15.44 15.82
N GLN A 4 -4.50 -15.57 15.92
CA GLN A 4 -3.79 -15.79 17.19
C GLN A 4 -2.46 -15.03 17.23
N LEU A 5 -2.07 -14.55 18.42
CA LEU A 5 -0.71 -14.11 18.71
C LEU A 5 0.00 -15.26 19.43
N LEU A 6 1.00 -15.85 18.79
CA LEU A 6 1.81 -16.92 19.39
C LEU A 6 3.25 -16.46 19.53
N THR A 7 3.93 -16.81 20.61
CA THR A 7 5.34 -16.49 20.81
C THR A 7 6.16 -17.76 20.96
N GLU A 8 7.22 -17.89 20.17
CA GLU A 8 8.16 -19.01 20.21
C GLU A 8 9.60 -18.46 20.20
N GLY A 9 10.32 -18.68 21.30
CA GLY A 9 11.68 -18.17 21.44
C GLY A 9 11.74 -16.65 21.28
N THR A 10 12.47 -16.18 20.28
CA THR A 10 12.67 -14.74 20.00
C THR A 10 11.65 -14.16 19.02
N LEU A 11 10.70 -14.95 18.52
CA LEU A 11 9.72 -14.51 17.53
C LEU A 11 8.29 -14.57 18.07
N SER A 12 7.48 -13.58 17.69
CA SER A 12 6.04 -13.56 17.84
C SER A 12 5.37 -13.62 16.47
N TYR A 13 4.31 -14.40 16.36
CA TYR A 13 3.63 -14.75 15.13
C TYR A 13 2.20 -14.26 15.16
N PHE A 14 1.83 -13.48 14.14
CA PHE A 14 0.43 -13.14 13.88
C PHE A 14 -0.12 -14.23 12.97
N VAL A 15 -0.80 -15.20 13.57
CA VAL A 15 -1.26 -16.42 12.90
C VAL A 15 -2.70 -16.26 12.43
N VAL A 16 -2.99 -16.74 11.23
CA VAL A 16 -4.35 -16.96 10.72
C VAL A 16 -4.53 -18.42 10.34
N SER A 17 -5.61 -19.03 10.79
CA SER A 17 -5.96 -20.42 10.49
C SER A 17 -7.47 -20.57 10.23
N GLU A 18 -7.90 -21.80 9.95
CA GLU A 18 -9.29 -22.14 9.62
C GLU A 18 -9.78 -21.34 8.41
N LEU A 19 -9.01 -21.42 7.33
CA LEU A 19 -9.23 -20.73 6.06
C LEU A 19 -9.83 -21.70 5.03
N ASP A 20 -10.75 -21.20 4.22
CA ASP A 20 -11.08 -21.86 2.95
C ASP A 20 -9.99 -21.59 1.89
N ALA A 21 -10.13 -22.22 0.71
CA ALA A 21 -9.14 -22.10 -0.36
C ALA A 21 -8.98 -20.65 -0.88
N LEU A 22 -10.07 -19.89 -0.93
CA LEU A 22 -10.07 -18.51 -1.43
C LEU A 22 -9.36 -17.59 -0.42
N GLN A 23 -9.64 -17.77 0.87
CA GLN A 23 -8.99 -17.04 1.94
C GLN A 23 -7.50 -17.41 2.07
N ALA A 24 -7.15 -18.67 1.85
CA ALA A 24 -5.76 -19.11 1.86
C ALA A 24 -4.94 -18.42 0.75
N ASP A 25 -5.49 -18.33 -0.47
CA ASP A 25 -4.87 -17.58 -1.57
C ASP A 25 -4.75 -16.08 -1.23
N GLY A 26 -5.81 -15.48 -0.69
CA GLY A 26 -5.81 -14.10 -0.22
C GLY A 26 -4.70 -13.83 0.81
N VAL A 27 -4.54 -14.70 1.81
CA VAL A 27 -3.51 -14.59 2.86
C VAL A 27 -2.10 -14.72 2.31
N GLN A 28 -1.86 -15.65 1.38
CA GLN A 28 -0.57 -15.77 0.68
C GLN A 28 -0.26 -14.52 -0.13
N ASN A 29 -1.25 -13.98 -0.83
CA ASN A 29 -1.14 -12.75 -1.60
C ASN A 29 -1.01 -11.49 -0.73
N LEU A 30 -1.26 -11.59 0.58
CA LEU A 30 -0.90 -10.60 1.60
C LEU A 30 0.51 -10.83 2.14
N GLY A 31 1.30 -11.78 1.65
CA GLY A 31 2.68 -12.03 2.08
C GLY A 31 2.83 -12.76 3.42
N PHE A 32 1.77 -13.44 3.90
CA PHE A 32 1.91 -14.37 5.01
C PHE A 32 2.52 -15.69 4.51
N THR A 33 3.32 -16.35 5.35
CA THR A 33 3.97 -17.62 5.00
C THR A 33 3.32 -18.79 5.72
N PRO A 34 3.38 -20.02 5.17
CA PRO A 34 2.86 -21.21 5.85
C PRO A 34 3.45 -21.37 7.25
N TYR A 35 2.59 -21.61 8.24
CA TYR A 35 2.98 -21.78 9.63
C TYR A 35 1.99 -22.69 10.35
N ARG A 36 2.45 -23.88 10.78
CA ARG A 36 1.60 -24.95 11.35
C ARG A 36 0.42 -25.24 10.41
N ASP A 37 -0.81 -25.28 10.92
CA ASP A 37 -2.04 -25.54 10.16
C ASP A 37 -2.65 -24.25 9.54
N GLY A 38 -1.85 -23.20 9.35
CA GLY A 38 -2.29 -21.92 8.81
C GLY A 38 -1.15 -21.12 8.21
N PHE A 39 -1.23 -19.80 8.35
CA PHE A 39 -0.23 -18.86 7.86
C PHE A 39 0.12 -17.85 8.93
N ALA A 40 1.34 -17.30 8.89
CA ALA A 40 1.77 -16.30 9.83
C ALA A 40 2.63 -15.20 9.19
N ARG A 41 2.66 -14.05 9.87
CA ARG A 41 3.77 -13.09 9.80
C ARG A 41 4.51 -13.13 11.12
N ALA A 42 5.84 -13.12 11.06
CA ALA A 42 6.70 -13.21 12.23
C ALA A 42 7.35 -11.85 12.51
N TYR A 43 7.45 -11.51 13.78
CA TYR A 43 8.07 -10.30 14.29
C TYR A 43 9.00 -10.63 15.46
N PRO A 44 10.13 -9.92 15.64
CA PRO A 44 10.94 -10.06 16.85
C PRO A 44 10.10 -9.78 18.11
N THR A 45 10.24 -10.61 19.14
CA THR A 45 9.61 -10.39 20.46
C THR A 45 9.99 -9.06 21.12
N THR A 46 11.11 -8.48 20.71
CA THR A 46 11.58 -7.17 21.16
C THR A 46 10.88 -6.00 20.46
N THR A 47 10.05 -6.25 19.45
CA THR A 47 9.28 -5.21 18.77
C THR A 47 8.30 -4.55 19.75
N PRO A 48 8.39 -3.22 19.96
CA PRO A 48 7.46 -2.51 20.83
C PRO A 48 6.02 -2.63 20.34
N HIS A 49 5.06 -2.62 21.27
CA HIS A 49 3.62 -2.55 20.98
C HIS A 49 3.04 -3.69 20.14
N LEU A 50 3.70 -4.86 20.07
CA LEU A 50 3.23 -6.01 19.30
C LEU A 50 1.78 -6.41 19.61
N GLU A 51 1.36 -6.37 20.87
CA GLU A 51 -0.02 -6.67 21.26
C GLU A 51 -1.02 -5.70 20.62
N THR A 52 -0.70 -4.41 20.57
CA THR A 52 -1.53 -3.38 19.91
C THR A 52 -1.66 -3.66 18.42
N PHE A 53 -0.54 -3.92 17.73
CA PHE A 53 -0.54 -4.24 16.30
C PHE A 53 -1.31 -5.54 16.02
N TYR A 54 -1.17 -6.54 16.89
CA TYR A 54 -1.95 -7.76 16.80
C TYR A 54 -3.45 -7.50 16.98
N CYS A 55 -3.86 -6.67 17.94
CA CYS A 55 -5.27 -6.34 18.13
C CYS A 55 -5.87 -5.64 16.90
N ASN A 56 -5.12 -4.71 16.29
CA ASN A 56 -5.53 -4.04 15.05
C ASN A 56 -5.62 -5.04 13.89
N PHE A 57 -4.61 -5.89 13.75
CA PHE A 57 -4.60 -6.97 12.77
C PHE A 57 -5.79 -7.92 12.95
N ALA A 58 -6.01 -8.45 14.16
CA ALA A 58 -7.11 -9.38 14.44
C ALA A 58 -8.49 -8.77 14.13
N ARG A 59 -8.68 -7.47 14.40
CA ARG A 59 -9.91 -6.74 14.08
C ARG A 59 -10.15 -6.62 12.57
N SER A 60 -9.09 -6.49 11.78
CA SER A 60 -9.14 -6.19 10.35
C SER A 60 -8.88 -7.41 9.44
N ALA A 61 -8.33 -8.50 9.98
CA ALA A 61 -7.82 -9.63 9.21
C ALA A 61 -8.85 -10.19 8.23
N GLN A 62 -10.10 -10.39 8.68
CA GLN A 62 -11.13 -10.99 7.83
C GLN A 62 -11.43 -10.11 6.62
N ALA A 63 -11.66 -8.82 6.84
CA ALA A 63 -11.94 -7.87 5.77
C ALA A 63 -10.74 -7.76 4.82
N MET A 64 -9.53 -7.62 5.36
CA MET A 64 -8.29 -7.52 4.59
C MET A 64 -8.06 -8.75 3.70
N ILE A 65 -8.30 -9.96 4.23
CA ILE A 65 -8.13 -11.21 3.49
C ILE A 65 -9.19 -11.36 2.39
N LEU A 66 -10.46 -11.09 2.71
CA LEU A 66 -11.55 -11.20 1.75
C LEU A 66 -11.43 -10.17 0.61
N GLN A 67 -10.97 -8.95 0.93
CA GLN A 67 -10.64 -7.93 -0.07
C GLN A 67 -9.50 -8.39 -0.97
N ARG A 68 -8.41 -8.90 -0.40
CA ARG A 68 -7.27 -9.38 -1.18
C ARG A 68 -7.64 -10.56 -2.08
N ALA A 69 -8.50 -11.45 -1.60
CA ALA A 69 -8.99 -12.60 -2.35
C ALA A 69 -10.02 -12.23 -3.44
N GLY A 70 -10.39 -10.95 -3.58
CA GLY A 70 -11.44 -10.51 -4.51
C GLY A 70 -12.85 -10.96 -4.12
N ALA A 71 -13.04 -11.47 -2.90
CA ALA A 71 -14.33 -11.92 -2.38
C ALA A 71 -15.22 -10.75 -1.94
N CYS A 72 -14.64 -9.58 -1.70
CA CYS A 72 -15.33 -8.36 -1.28
C CYS A 72 -14.78 -7.15 -2.03
N HIS A 73 -15.65 -6.16 -2.24
CA HIS A 73 -15.26 -4.88 -2.81
C HIS A 73 -14.24 -4.17 -1.91
N VAL A 74 -13.28 -3.49 -2.54
CA VAL A 74 -12.27 -2.67 -1.87
C VAL A 74 -12.74 -1.21 -1.85
N PRO A 75 -13.12 -0.65 -0.68
CA PRO A 75 -13.62 0.71 -0.57
C PRO A 75 -12.48 1.75 -0.60
N TRP A 76 -11.69 1.74 -1.68
CA TRP A 76 -10.45 2.53 -1.79
C TRP A 76 -10.70 4.04 -1.72
N GLU A 77 -11.84 4.56 -2.22
CA GLU A 77 -12.16 5.98 -2.08
C GLU A 77 -12.37 6.37 -0.61
N GLN A 78 -13.08 5.54 0.16
CA GLN A 78 -13.30 5.80 1.58
C GLN A 78 -11.98 5.73 2.36
N THR A 79 -11.11 4.76 2.03
CA THR A 79 -9.77 4.67 2.58
C THR A 79 -8.93 5.91 2.28
N LEU A 80 -8.96 6.41 1.03
CA LEU A 80 -8.17 7.58 0.65
C LEU A 80 -8.69 8.86 1.31
N GLU A 81 -10.00 9.00 1.44
CA GLU A 81 -10.63 10.12 2.13
C GLU A 81 -10.28 10.14 3.63
N ASP A 82 -10.43 9.02 4.34
CA ASP A 82 -10.02 8.91 5.76
C ASP A 82 -8.51 9.19 5.92
N LEU A 83 -7.69 8.62 5.04
CA LEU A 83 -6.24 8.86 5.04
C LEU A 83 -5.93 10.36 4.89
N VAL A 84 -6.45 11.03 3.87
CA VAL A 84 -6.18 12.46 3.64
C VAL A 84 -6.68 13.30 4.81
N GLN A 85 -7.84 12.99 5.39
CA GLN A 85 -8.37 13.69 6.56
C GLN A 85 -7.42 13.57 7.77
N ARG A 86 -6.89 12.38 8.04
CA ARG A 86 -5.89 12.16 9.11
C ARG A 86 -4.59 12.92 8.85
N LEU A 87 -4.17 13.04 7.59
CA LEU A 87 -2.92 13.70 7.21
C LEU A 87 -3.04 15.24 7.08
N THR A 88 -4.26 15.80 6.94
CA THR A 88 -4.48 17.22 6.60
C THR A 88 -3.85 18.20 7.59
N SER A 89 -3.73 17.83 8.86
CA SER A 89 -3.13 18.69 9.90
C SER A 89 -1.60 18.66 9.91
N TYR A 90 -0.98 17.87 9.03
CA TYR A 90 0.44 17.62 9.00
C TYR A 90 1.04 18.06 7.67
N ASN A 91 2.19 18.75 7.73
CA ASN A 91 2.91 19.18 6.54
C ASN A 91 3.80 18.03 6.02
N LEU A 92 3.16 16.98 5.49
CA LEU A 92 3.82 15.79 4.99
C LEU A 92 3.92 15.80 3.47
N ARG A 93 5.12 15.51 2.95
CA ARG A 93 5.29 15.23 1.53
C ARG A 93 5.09 13.75 1.27
N TRP A 94 3.98 13.40 0.64
CA TRP A 94 3.66 12.04 0.20
C TRP A 94 2.98 12.09 -1.16
N TRP A 95 3.04 10.98 -1.89
CA TRP A 95 2.29 10.82 -3.13
C TRP A 95 1.73 9.42 -3.24
N LEU A 96 0.56 9.34 -3.89
CA LEU A 96 -0.14 8.09 -4.16
C LEU A 96 0.49 7.45 -5.39
N ILE A 97 0.75 6.14 -5.34
CA ILE A 97 1.31 5.37 -6.46
C ILE A 97 0.37 4.22 -6.84
N GLY A 98 0.74 3.46 -7.87
CA GLY A 98 0.06 2.23 -8.25
C GLY A 98 -1.36 2.47 -8.77
N SER A 99 -2.23 1.50 -8.53
CA SER A 99 -3.57 1.48 -9.12
C SER A 99 -4.47 2.62 -8.64
N ALA A 100 -4.33 3.05 -7.38
CA ALA A 100 -5.10 4.16 -6.83
C ALA A 100 -4.69 5.51 -7.45
N ALA A 101 -3.41 5.70 -7.75
CA ALA A 101 -2.92 6.89 -8.45
C ALA A 101 -3.49 7.02 -9.88
N LEU A 102 -3.75 5.90 -10.56
CA LEU A 102 -4.46 5.90 -11.84
C LEU A 102 -5.95 6.18 -11.66
N ALA A 103 -6.59 5.58 -10.65
CA ALA A 103 -8.01 5.73 -10.40
C ALA A 103 -8.39 7.18 -10.04
N VAL A 104 -7.58 7.89 -9.23
CA VAL A 104 -7.84 9.30 -8.90
C VAL A 104 -7.80 10.23 -10.12
N ARG A 105 -7.13 9.82 -11.20
CA ARG A 105 -7.11 10.53 -12.50
C ARG A 105 -8.38 10.29 -13.34
N GLY A 106 -9.31 9.47 -12.85
CA GLY A 106 -10.51 9.07 -13.58
C GLY A 106 -10.28 7.94 -14.59
N ILE A 107 -9.16 7.23 -14.51
CA ILE A 107 -8.94 6.00 -15.29
C ILE A 107 -9.77 4.88 -14.64
N ALA A 108 -10.53 4.13 -15.45
CA ALA A 108 -11.46 3.10 -15.00
C ALA A 108 -10.75 1.83 -14.48
N ILE A 109 -10.05 1.97 -13.36
CA ILE A 109 -9.33 0.93 -12.63
C ILE A 109 -9.96 0.81 -11.25
N SER A 110 -10.06 -0.43 -10.74
CA SER A 110 -10.45 -0.72 -9.36
C SER A 110 -9.21 -1.05 -8.53
N PRO A 111 -8.73 -0.14 -7.66
CA PRO A 111 -7.61 -0.40 -6.77
C PRO A 111 -7.88 -1.54 -5.79
N GLY A 112 -6.85 -2.35 -5.51
CA GLY A 112 -6.90 -3.39 -4.48
C GLY A 112 -6.51 -2.89 -3.08
N ASP A 113 -5.84 -1.75 -3.03
CA ASP A 113 -5.22 -1.12 -1.87
C ASP A 113 -4.77 0.30 -2.24
N LEU A 114 -4.25 1.02 -1.24
CA LEU A 114 -3.52 2.27 -1.45
C LEU A 114 -2.04 2.04 -1.21
N ASP A 115 -1.24 2.38 -2.21
CA ASP A 115 0.21 2.39 -2.13
C ASP A 115 0.70 3.83 -2.12
N LEU A 116 1.63 4.15 -1.21
CA LEU A 116 2.19 5.48 -1.05
C LEU A 116 3.71 5.48 -1.04
N ALA A 117 4.28 6.60 -1.44
CA ALA A 117 5.67 6.92 -1.20
C ALA A 117 5.82 8.27 -0.51
N THR A 118 6.84 8.38 0.34
CA THR A 118 7.14 9.57 1.14
C THR A 118 8.64 9.64 1.45
N ASP A 119 9.09 10.72 2.08
CA ASP A 119 10.45 10.81 2.61
C ASP A 119 10.59 10.03 3.93
N GLU A 120 11.81 9.99 4.47
CA GLU A 120 12.07 9.25 5.71
C GLU A 120 11.26 9.80 6.90
N ALA A 121 11.20 11.13 7.03
CA ALA A 121 10.48 11.78 8.13
C ALA A 121 8.97 11.52 8.03
N GLY A 122 8.42 11.57 6.82
CA GLY A 122 7.04 11.22 6.53
C GLY A 122 6.75 9.77 6.91
N ALA A 123 7.60 8.82 6.56
CA ALA A 123 7.38 7.40 6.90
C ALA A 123 7.18 7.18 8.41
N LEU A 124 8.04 7.81 9.23
CA LEU A 124 7.95 7.76 10.69
C LEU A 124 6.66 8.41 11.18
N GLN A 125 6.34 9.59 10.64
CA GLN A 125 5.14 10.32 11.03
C GLN A 125 3.84 9.63 10.62
N PHE A 126 3.82 8.91 9.48
CA PHE A 126 2.73 8.01 9.12
C PHE A 126 2.54 6.90 10.16
N GLY A 127 3.64 6.33 10.68
CA GLY A 127 3.59 5.31 11.73
C GLY A 127 2.93 5.82 13.01
N GLU A 128 3.19 7.07 13.38
CA GLU A 128 2.55 7.72 14.53
C GLU A 128 1.08 8.08 14.28
N ILE A 129 0.77 8.67 13.12
CA ILE A 129 -0.60 9.11 12.77
C ILE A 129 -1.55 7.93 12.61
N LEU A 130 -1.06 6.82 12.03
CA LEU A 130 -1.85 5.62 11.75
C LEU A 130 -1.63 4.52 12.80
N PHE A 131 -1.07 4.84 13.97
CA PHE A 131 -0.71 3.86 14.98
C PHE A 131 -1.89 2.97 15.40
N ASP A 132 -3.10 3.54 15.48
CA ASP A 132 -4.36 2.86 15.79
C ASP A 132 -4.86 1.94 14.65
N ALA A 133 -4.31 2.08 13.45
CA ALA A 133 -4.65 1.32 12.26
C ALA A 133 -3.52 0.41 11.77
N LEU A 134 -2.32 0.48 12.36
CA LEU A 134 -1.17 -0.36 12.02
C LEU A 134 -1.49 -1.85 12.26
N VAL A 135 -1.33 -2.67 11.22
CA VAL A 135 -1.52 -4.15 11.27
C VAL A 135 -0.20 -4.90 11.44
N GLY A 136 0.87 -4.16 11.66
CA GLY A 136 2.24 -4.60 11.94
C GLY A 136 3.08 -3.38 12.30
N PRO A 137 4.30 -3.58 12.85
CA PRO A 137 5.21 -2.48 13.09
C PRO A 137 5.59 -1.77 11.78
N LEU A 138 6.05 -0.53 11.89
CA LEU A 138 6.84 0.09 10.84
C LEU A 138 8.17 -0.67 10.72
N GLU A 139 8.40 -1.30 9.57
CA GLU A 139 9.54 -2.19 9.34
C GLU A 139 10.71 -1.40 8.75
N ASP A 140 11.93 -1.64 9.25
CA ASP A 140 13.15 -1.33 8.51
C ASP A 140 13.20 -2.33 7.34
N ALA A 141 13.01 -1.83 6.12
CA ALA A 141 12.95 -2.65 4.91
C ALA A 141 14.32 -3.14 4.46
N GLN A 142 15.36 -2.96 5.29
CA GLN A 142 16.75 -3.37 5.08
C GLN A 142 17.31 -2.90 3.74
N GLY A 143 16.80 -1.77 3.26
CA GLY A 143 17.23 -1.16 2.01
C GLY A 143 16.84 -1.94 0.75
N TRP A 144 15.79 -2.77 0.74
CA TRP A 144 15.37 -3.41 -0.52
C TRP A 144 14.91 -2.39 -1.57
N ILE A 145 14.07 -1.44 -1.17
CA ILE A 145 13.54 -0.35 -2.02
C ILE A 145 13.50 0.98 -1.25
N SER A 146 13.29 0.91 0.06
CA SER A 146 13.17 2.03 0.98
C SER A 146 13.86 1.70 2.31
N LYS A 147 13.97 2.69 3.18
CA LYS A 147 14.40 2.49 4.57
C LYS A 147 13.26 1.98 5.43
N TRP A 148 12.07 2.56 5.27
CA TRP A 148 10.89 2.24 6.06
C TRP A 148 9.79 1.69 5.18
N PHE A 149 9.06 0.70 5.70
CA PHE A 149 7.86 0.16 5.09
C PHE A 149 6.76 -0.03 6.15
N GLY A 150 5.61 0.59 5.93
CA GLY A 150 4.48 0.53 6.86
C GLY A 150 3.24 -0.09 6.24
N ARG A 151 2.40 -0.69 7.10
CA ARG A 151 1.13 -1.32 6.72
C ARG A 151 0.05 -0.98 7.73
N ALA A 152 -1.00 -0.34 7.27
CA ALA A 152 -2.19 -0.05 8.05
C ALA A 152 -3.44 -0.60 7.34
N PHE A 153 -4.52 -0.74 8.11
CA PHE A 153 -5.83 -1.07 7.59
C PHE A 153 -6.86 -0.06 8.12
N LEU A 154 -7.44 0.71 7.20
CA LEU A 154 -8.58 1.59 7.48
C LEU A 154 -9.86 0.88 7.03
N HIS A 155 -10.34 1.18 5.83
CA HIS A 155 -11.41 0.45 5.15
C HIS A 155 -10.85 -0.56 4.13
N SER A 156 -9.63 -0.32 3.66
CA SER A 156 -8.79 -1.22 2.88
C SER A 156 -7.34 -1.08 3.32
N ARG A 157 -6.48 -1.93 2.77
CA ARG A 157 -5.05 -1.90 3.05
C ARG A 157 -4.41 -0.59 2.54
N VAL A 158 -3.53 -0.04 3.36
CA VAL A 158 -2.67 1.11 3.06
C VAL A 158 -1.22 0.68 3.31
N GLU A 159 -0.39 0.74 2.29
CA GLU A 159 1.04 0.49 2.38
C GLU A 159 1.82 1.74 2.01
N TRP A 160 2.92 2.02 2.71
CA TRP A 160 3.80 3.13 2.35
C TRP A 160 5.27 2.74 2.45
N ALA A 161 6.05 3.29 1.52
CA ALA A 161 7.50 3.22 1.53
C ALA A 161 8.06 4.62 1.81
N GLY A 162 9.00 4.74 2.74
CA GLY A 162 9.66 6.01 3.04
C GLY A 162 11.17 5.91 3.19
N GLY A 163 11.86 7.00 2.88
CA GLY A 163 13.30 6.99 2.69
C GLY A 163 13.68 6.12 1.47
N ILE A 164 13.06 6.42 0.33
CA ILE A 164 13.34 5.75 -0.95
C ILE A 164 14.83 5.94 -1.30
N ARG A 165 15.46 4.87 -1.77
CA ARG A 165 16.88 4.91 -2.15
C ARG A 165 17.10 5.76 -3.40
N GLU A 166 18.26 6.40 -3.47
CA GLU A 166 18.65 7.21 -4.64
C GLU A 166 18.82 6.37 -5.91
N ASP A 167 19.16 5.09 -5.77
CA ASP A 167 19.35 4.13 -6.85
C ASP A 167 18.06 3.39 -7.26
N ALA A 168 16.90 3.79 -6.72
CA ALA A 168 15.61 3.12 -6.98
C ALA A 168 15.23 3.04 -8.47
N ASP A 169 15.76 3.94 -9.31
CA ASP A 169 15.50 3.99 -10.75
C ASP A 169 16.63 3.36 -11.62
N GLU A 170 17.68 2.78 -11.04
CA GLU A 170 18.82 2.21 -11.80
C GLU A 170 18.41 1.10 -12.77
N GLN A 171 17.39 0.31 -12.40
CA GLN A 171 16.83 -0.76 -13.23
C GLN A 171 15.60 -0.31 -14.04
N GLY A 172 15.50 1.01 -14.27
CA GLY A 172 14.44 1.68 -14.98
C GLY A 172 13.46 2.39 -14.05
N VAL A 173 12.85 3.47 -14.55
CA VAL A 173 11.97 4.38 -13.78
C VAL A 173 10.91 3.65 -12.94
N THR A 174 10.68 4.15 -11.74
CA THR A 174 9.70 3.64 -10.78
C THR A 174 8.73 4.74 -10.36
N GLU A 175 7.56 4.35 -9.85
CA GLU A 175 6.54 5.30 -9.37
C GLU A 175 6.94 5.99 -8.05
N TYR A 176 7.88 5.41 -7.31
CA TYR A 176 8.36 5.90 -6.01
C TYR A 176 9.77 6.49 -6.07
N GLY A 177 10.52 6.28 -7.16
CA GLY A 177 11.92 6.70 -7.29
C GLY A 177 12.12 8.21 -7.55
N PRO A 178 13.37 8.68 -7.54
CA PRO A 178 13.72 10.08 -7.79
C PRO A 178 13.13 10.68 -9.09
N ALA A 179 13.02 9.89 -10.15
CA ALA A 179 12.45 10.33 -11.43
C ALA A 179 10.97 10.72 -11.29
N ALA A 180 10.18 9.95 -10.54
CA ALA A 180 8.79 10.31 -10.24
C ALA A 180 8.72 11.46 -9.24
N ALA A 181 9.50 11.41 -8.16
CA ALA A 181 9.47 12.39 -7.08
C ALA A 181 9.79 13.83 -7.55
N SER A 182 10.60 13.98 -8.59
CA SER A 182 10.96 15.27 -9.20
C SER A 182 9.91 15.82 -10.17
N ARG A 183 8.93 15.01 -10.57
CA ARG A 183 7.96 15.32 -11.63
C ARG A 183 6.51 15.11 -11.19
N LEU A 184 6.23 15.03 -9.89
CA LEU A 184 4.89 14.76 -9.38
C LEU A 184 3.85 15.74 -9.95
N GLU A 185 2.69 15.20 -10.29
CA GLU A 185 1.54 15.95 -10.75
C GLU A 185 0.51 16.07 -9.63
N THR A 186 -0.20 17.20 -9.57
CA THR A 186 -1.29 17.40 -8.62
C THR A 186 -2.63 17.10 -9.30
N ILE A 187 -3.41 16.19 -8.71
CA ILE A 187 -4.76 15.85 -9.15
C ILE A 187 -5.75 16.35 -8.11
N LEU A 188 -6.78 17.06 -8.57
CA LEU A 188 -7.91 17.45 -7.72
C LEU A 188 -8.90 16.28 -7.65
N TRP A 189 -8.93 15.59 -6.52
CA TRP A 189 -9.82 14.45 -6.29
C TRP A 189 -10.74 14.74 -5.11
N ARG A 190 -12.05 14.85 -5.36
CA ARG A 190 -13.09 15.18 -4.36
C ARG A 190 -12.76 16.42 -3.50
N GLY A 191 -12.08 17.41 -4.07
CA GLY A 191 -11.67 18.63 -3.37
C GLY A 191 -10.30 18.54 -2.69
N TYR A 192 -9.70 17.36 -2.62
CA TYR A 192 -8.35 17.14 -2.11
C TYR A 192 -7.31 17.24 -3.23
N GLN A 193 -6.15 17.81 -2.92
CA GLN A 193 -4.99 17.81 -3.81
C GLN A 193 -4.16 16.56 -3.53
N ILE A 194 -4.07 15.67 -4.52
CA ILE A 194 -3.32 14.41 -4.41
C ILE A 194 -2.13 14.49 -5.35
N LEU A 195 -0.93 14.29 -4.81
CA LEU A 195 0.27 14.13 -5.62
C LEU A 195 0.34 12.71 -6.17
N VAL A 196 0.68 12.58 -7.45
CA VAL A 196 0.83 11.30 -8.16
C VAL A 196 2.00 11.33 -9.14
N PRO A 197 2.60 10.18 -9.50
CA PRO A 197 3.60 10.10 -10.55
C PRO A 197 3.03 10.48 -11.92
N PRO A 198 3.83 11.08 -12.82
CA PRO A 198 3.47 11.26 -14.22
C PRO A 198 2.95 9.99 -14.91
N LEU A 199 1.97 10.14 -15.79
CA LEU A 199 1.39 8.99 -16.50
C LEU A 199 2.39 8.23 -17.38
N ASP A 200 3.44 8.88 -17.89
CA ASP A 200 4.46 8.21 -18.71
C ASP A 200 5.33 7.26 -17.86
N ILE A 201 5.60 7.64 -16.61
CA ILE A 201 6.27 6.76 -15.64
C ILE A 201 5.34 5.60 -15.28
N GLN A 202 4.06 5.87 -14.99
CA GLN A 202 3.10 4.81 -14.69
C GLN A 202 2.93 3.85 -15.87
N LEU A 203 2.92 4.35 -17.11
CA LEU A 203 2.88 3.53 -18.32
C LEU A 203 4.09 2.59 -18.39
N ALA A 204 5.30 3.14 -18.30
CA ALA A 204 6.55 2.36 -18.38
C ALA A 204 6.65 1.29 -17.28
N VAL A 205 6.15 1.57 -16.07
CA VAL A 205 6.10 0.60 -14.97
C VAL A 205 5.09 -0.52 -15.27
N ASN A 206 3.91 -0.20 -15.77
CA ASN A 206 2.89 -1.21 -16.07
C ASN A 206 3.27 -2.08 -17.28
N GLU A 207 3.92 -1.52 -18.29
CA GLU A 207 4.50 -2.28 -19.42
C GLU A 207 5.56 -3.27 -18.94
N ARG A 208 6.51 -2.82 -18.10
CA ARG A 208 7.56 -3.69 -17.53
C ARG A 208 6.98 -4.84 -16.71
N ARG A 209 5.84 -4.60 -16.04
CA ARG A 209 5.11 -5.61 -15.26
C ARG A 209 4.20 -6.51 -16.10
N GLY A 210 4.09 -6.27 -17.41
CA GLY A 210 3.24 -7.05 -18.32
C GLY A 210 1.73 -6.84 -18.11
N LEU A 211 1.32 -5.70 -17.52
CA LEU A 211 -0.09 -5.41 -17.20
C LEU A 211 -0.82 -4.81 -18.40
N GLN A 212 -0.99 -5.61 -19.45
CA GLN A 212 -1.47 -5.17 -20.77
C GLN A 212 -2.79 -4.39 -20.74
N GLU A 213 -3.81 -4.89 -20.01
CA GLU A 213 -5.10 -4.20 -19.90
C GLU A 213 -4.94 -2.80 -19.31
N ARG A 214 -4.11 -2.67 -18.27
CA ARG A 214 -3.85 -1.40 -17.59
C ARG A 214 -3.04 -0.45 -18.48
N THR A 215 -2.05 -0.97 -19.21
CA THR A 215 -1.30 -0.22 -20.23
C THR A 215 -2.25 0.39 -21.25
N SER A 216 -3.18 -0.39 -21.82
CA SER A 216 -4.16 0.12 -22.79
C SER A 216 -5.09 1.20 -22.21
N GLN A 217 -5.49 1.07 -20.94
CA GLN A 217 -6.28 2.10 -20.26
C GLN A 217 -5.51 3.41 -20.08
N ILE A 218 -4.21 3.34 -19.78
CA ILE A 218 -3.32 4.52 -19.66
C ILE A 218 -3.13 5.19 -21.03
N GLU A 219 -2.88 4.42 -22.09
CA GLU A 219 -2.75 4.93 -23.46
C GLU A 219 -4.03 5.65 -23.93
N LEU A 220 -5.19 5.08 -23.62
CA LEU A 220 -6.47 5.70 -23.92
C LEU A 220 -6.61 7.06 -23.20
N ALA A 221 -6.18 7.16 -21.94
CA ALA A 221 -6.18 8.42 -21.20
C ALA A 221 -5.25 9.46 -21.85
N PHE A 222 -4.07 9.06 -22.35
CA PHE A 222 -3.17 9.93 -23.11
C PHE A 222 -3.83 10.52 -24.36
N SER A 223 -4.52 9.67 -25.14
CA SER A 223 -5.18 10.10 -26.38
C SER A 223 -6.27 11.14 -26.11
N ARG A 224 -7.03 10.96 -25.03
CA ARG A 224 -8.09 11.88 -24.60
C ARG A 224 -7.52 13.21 -24.09
N GLY A 225 -6.46 13.17 -23.30
CA GLY A 225 -5.80 14.39 -22.78
C GLY A 225 -5.22 15.29 -23.87
N ARG A 226 -4.69 14.71 -24.96
CA ARG A 226 -4.20 15.47 -26.13
C ARG A 226 -5.33 16.08 -26.96
N SER A 227 -6.53 15.52 -26.91
CA SER A 227 -7.69 15.97 -27.71
C SER A 227 -8.36 17.24 -27.16
N TYR A 228 -8.11 17.59 -25.89
CA TYR A 228 -8.62 18.82 -25.26
C TYR A 228 -7.62 19.99 -25.27
N GLY A 229 -6.43 19.78 -25.86
CA GLY A 229 -5.37 20.78 -25.97
C GLY A 229 -5.11 21.29 -27.40
N ALA A 230 -6.04 21.06 -28.32
CA ALA A 230 -6.01 21.52 -29.71
C ALA A 230 -7.12 22.52 -29.99
#